data_AF-A0A0T7AP87-F1
#
_entry.id   AF-A0A0T7AP87-F1
#
_cell.length_a   1.000
_cell.length_b   1.000
_cell.length_c   1.000
_cell.angle_alpha   90.00
_cell.angle_beta   90.00
_cell.angle_gamma   90.00
#
_symmetry.space_group_name_H-M   'P 1'
#
loop_
_entity.id
_entity.type
_entity.pdbx_description
1 polymer ?
#
loop_
_entity_poly.entity_id
_entity_poly.type
_entity_poly.pdbx_seq_one_letter_code
_entity_poly.pdbx_strand_id
1 'polypeptide(L)'
;MVMALFRVFYGWAKINKIRKKEAISVIFENDGGFEKNDKKVKLYQNTVYTRFQTEDELKDAEHSNRTFTEYSIYLDDKQIKGSLKRALEVNFLADKNNVSEEVRKKIRSLLEKDFLLNHRGYKEPNIFQTSLDFKW
;
A
#
# COMPACT_ATOMS: atom_id res chain seq x y z
N MET A 1 -7.79 -13.53 26.37
CA MET A 1 -6.80 -13.30 25.30
C MET A 1 -6.84 -11.82 24.97
N VAL A 2 -5.77 -11.07 25.16
CA VAL A 2 -5.73 -9.67 24.71
C VAL A 2 -5.50 -9.74 23.20
N MET A 3 -6.47 -9.32 22.39
CA MET A 3 -6.28 -9.26 20.93
C MET A 3 -5.12 -8.33 20.64
N ALA A 4 -4.07 -8.85 19.99
CA ALA A 4 -2.99 -8.02 19.50
C ALA A 4 -3.54 -7.11 18.40
N LEU A 5 -3.59 -5.80 18.66
CA LEU A 5 -4.09 -4.81 17.70
C LEU A 5 -2.98 -4.41 16.73
N PHE A 6 -2.67 -5.30 15.78
CA PHE A 6 -1.70 -4.97 14.74
C PHE A 6 -2.28 -4.03 13.69
N ARG A 7 -1.41 -3.18 13.14
CA ARG A 7 -1.80 -2.14 12.19
C ARG A 7 -1.41 -2.47 10.76
N VAL A 8 -2.08 -1.79 9.83
CA VAL A 8 -1.72 -1.71 8.41
C VAL A 8 -1.53 -0.25 8.05
N PHE A 9 -0.37 0.06 7.48
CA PHE A 9 0.02 1.41 7.10
C PHE A 9 0.06 1.51 5.58
N TYR A 10 -0.67 2.48 5.03
CA TYR A 10 -0.71 2.77 3.60
C TYR A 10 0.05 4.06 3.34
N GLY A 11 0.94 4.05 2.36
CA GLY A 11 1.74 5.21 2.02
C GLY A 11 2.50 5.07 0.71
N TRP A 12 3.34 6.08 0.44
CA TRP A 12 4.29 6.06 -0.66
C TRP A 12 5.68 5.73 -0.15
N ALA A 13 6.39 4.82 -0.83
CA ALA A 13 7.75 4.46 -0.47
C ALA A 13 8.66 5.70 -0.49
N LYS A 14 9.40 5.94 0.59
CA LYS A 14 10.26 7.10 0.72
C LYS A 14 11.60 6.85 0.04
N ILE A 15 11.79 7.38 -1.17
CA ILE A 15 13.04 7.20 -1.92
C ILE A 15 14.25 7.70 -1.11
N ASN A 16 15.24 6.83 -0.93
CA ASN A 16 16.46 7.13 -0.17
C ASN A 16 17.63 6.18 -0.56
N LYS A 17 18.61 5.96 0.33
CA LYS A 17 19.72 5.03 0.09
C LYS A 17 19.28 3.56 0.00
N ILE A 18 18.14 3.22 0.59
CA ILE A 18 17.58 1.87 0.72
C ILE A 18 16.45 1.66 -0.30
N ARG A 19 15.44 2.55 -0.30
CA ARG A 19 14.29 2.49 -1.23
C ARG A 19 14.66 3.26 -2.50
N LYS A 20 14.77 2.55 -3.63
CA LYS A 20 15.20 3.14 -4.91
C LYS A 20 14.08 3.37 -5.91
N LYS A 21 12.88 2.88 -5.61
CA LYS A 21 11.74 2.89 -6.54
C LYS A 21 10.53 3.54 -5.89
N GLU A 22 9.83 4.33 -6.69
CA GLU A 22 8.53 4.91 -6.34
C GLU A 22 7.48 3.80 -6.34
N ALA A 23 6.75 3.66 -5.23
CA ALA A 23 5.77 2.60 -5.05
C ALA A 23 4.72 3.00 -4.02
N ILE A 24 3.49 2.49 -4.20
CA ILE A 24 2.58 2.37 -3.07
C ILE A 24 3.18 1.31 -2.15
N SER A 25 3.35 1.63 -0.87
CA SER A 25 3.88 0.78 0.17
C SER A 25 2.76 0.49 1.17
N VAL A 26 2.42 -0.80 1.32
CA VAL A 26 1.45 -1.29 2.31
C VAL A 26 2.19 -2.15 3.31
N ILE A 27 2.30 -1.68 4.54
CA ILE A 27 3.09 -2.32 5.60
C ILE A 27 2.13 -2.88 6.66
N PHE A 28 2.20 -4.18 6.89
CA PHE A 28 1.52 -4.91 7.95
C PHE A 28 2.47 -5.08 9.13
N GLU A 29 2.00 -4.72 10.32
CA GLU A 29 2.68 -4.96 11.60
C GLU A 29 2.44 -6.39 12.07
N ASN A 30 3.47 -7.10 12.51
CA ASN A 30 3.31 -8.47 13.05
C ASN A 30 3.83 -8.58 14.49
N ASP A 31 4.21 -7.47 15.13
CA ASP A 31 4.67 -7.46 16.51
C ASP A 31 4.08 -6.31 17.35
N GLY A 32 4.05 -6.51 18.67
CA GLY A 32 3.56 -5.53 19.65
C GLY A 32 4.61 -4.47 19.97
N GLY A 33 4.80 -3.50 19.09
CA GLY A 33 5.90 -2.52 19.14
C GLY A 33 5.53 -1.06 18.82
N PHE A 34 4.28 -0.66 19.06
CA PHE A 34 3.63 0.55 18.50
C PHE A 34 4.54 1.77 18.25
N GLU A 35 5.13 2.39 19.27
CA GLU A 35 5.92 3.64 19.10
C GLU A 35 7.23 3.41 18.34
N LYS A 36 7.91 2.29 18.60
CA LYS A 36 9.15 1.91 17.88
C LYS A 36 8.83 1.62 16.42
N ASN A 37 7.68 1.01 16.16
CA ASN A 37 7.23 0.66 14.82
C ASN A 37 6.85 1.91 14.03
N ASP A 38 6.20 2.90 14.64
CA ASP A 38 5.88 4.17 13.99
C ASP A 38 7.14 4.90 13.52
N LYS A 39 8.18 4.94 14.36
CA LYS A 39 9.47 5.53 14.01
C LYS A 39 10.10 4.80 12.83
N LYS A 40 10.04 3.47 12.79
CA LYS A 40 10.57 2.67 11.68
C LYS A 40 9.78 2.88 10.39
N VAL A 41 8.44 2.81 10.43
CA VAL A 41 7.57 2.98 9.26
C VAL A 41 7.80 4.35 8.61
N LYS A 42 7.98 5.41 9.41
CA LYS A 42 8.31 6.77 8.92
C LYS A 42 9.64 6.85 8.14
N LEU A 43 10.57 5.92 8.35
CA LEU A 43 11.80 5.84 7.57
C LEU A 43 11.58 5.18 6.21
N TYR A 44 10.61 4.28 6.09
CA TYR A 44 10.34 3.51 4.87
C TYR A 44 9.33 4.17 3.95
N GLN A 45 8.33 4.87 4.49
CA GLN A 45 7.24 5.43 3.70
C GLN A 45 6.69 6.74 4.25
N ASN A 46 6.09 7.54 3.37
CA ASN A 46 5.18 8.61 3.74
C ASN A 46 3.78 8.01 3.96
N THR A 47 3.41 7.77 5.22
CA THR A 47 2.12 7.14 5.55
C THR A 47 0.98 8.16 5.44
N VAL A 48 -0.07 7.81 4.69
CA VAL A 48 -1.26 8.65 4.49
C VAL A 48 -2.48 8.12 5.23
N TYR A 49 -2.50 6.82 5.53
CA TYR A 49 -3.61 6.18 6.23
C TYR A 49 -3.14 4.98 7.06
N THR A 50 -3.77 4.78 8.21
CA THR A 50 -3.51 3.65 9.10
C THR A 50 -4.84 3.05 9.53
N ARG A 51 -4.89 1.72 9.56
CA ARG A 51 -6.01 0.94 10.13
C ARG A 51 -5.49 -0.20 11.00
N PHE A 52 -6.39 -0.89 11.67
CA PHE A 52 -6.10 -2.17 12.30
C PHE A 52 -6.27 -3.32 11.29
N GLN A 53 -5.56 -4.41 11.54
CA GLN A 53 -5.70 -5.66 10.79
C GLN A 53 -7.04 -6.32 11.09
N THR A 54 -7.57 -7.03 10.10
CA THR A 54 -8.72 -7.91 10.28
C THR A 54 -8.32 -9.20 10.98
N GLU A 55 -9.29 -9.96 11.48
CA GLU A 55 -9.03 -11.27 12.09
C GLU A 55 -8.33 -12.24 11.13
N ASP A 56 -8.64 -12.17 9.83
CA ASP A 56 -7.97 -13.01 8.84
C ASP A 56 -6.52 -12.59 8.59
N GLU A 57 -6.24 -11.29 8.55
CA GLU A 57 -4.87 -10.78 8.42
C GLU A 57 -4.02 -11.11 9.66
N LEU A 58 -4.61 -11.11 10.85
CA LEU A 58 -3.92 -11.46 12.10
C LEU A 58 -3.44 -12.92 12.13
N LYS A 59 -4.13 -13.84 11.45
CA LYS A 59 -3.72 -15.25 11.35
C LYS A 59 -2.38 -15.38 10.62
N ASP A 60 -2.17 -14.56 9.59
CA ASP A 60 -0.90 -14.53 8.86
C ASP A 60 0.23 -13.93 9.70
N ALA A 61 -0.11 -12.99 10.61
CA ALA A 61 0.85 -12.37 11.50
C ALA A 61 1.34 -13.30 12.63
N GLU A 62 0.48 -14.21 13.12
CA GLU A 62 0.78 -15.11 14.26
C GLU A 62 2.04 -15.97 14.05
N HIS A 63 2.31 -16.37 12.81
CA HIS A 63 3.46 -17.20 12.45
C HIS A 63 4.63 -16.42 11.85
N SER A 64 4.59 -15.09 11.90
CA SER A 64 5.61 -14.24 11.31
C SER A 64 6.79 -14.01 12.25
N ASN A 65 8.00 -14.36 11.80
CA ASN A 65 9.24 -14.04 12.51
C ASN A 65 9.74 -12.60 12.22
N ARG A 66 9.01 -11.82 11.41
CA ARG A 66 9.39 -10.46 11.00
C ARG A 66 8.46 -9.44 11.62
N THR A 67 9.02 -8.37 12.19
CA THR A 67 8.24 -7.20 12.69
C THR A 67 7.25 -6.64 11.66
N PHE A 68 7.63 -6.64 10.38
CA PHE A 68 6.79 -6.14 9.30
C PHE A 68 6.74 -7.09 8.11
N THR A 69 5.56 -7.14 7.49
CA THR A 69 5.36 -7.65 6.13
C THR A 69 5.00 -6.47 5.24
N GLU A 70 5.60 -6.34 4.06
CA GLU A 70 5.33 -5.24 3.15
C GLU A 70 4.96 -5.74 1.77
N TYR A 71 3.93 -5.13 1.20
CA TYR A 71 3.57 -5.28 -0.20
C TYR A 71 3.78 -3.94 -0.90
N SER A 72 4.58 -3.96 -1.96
CA SER A 72 4.89 -2.76 -2.75
C SER A 72 4.28 -2.88 -4.15
N ILE A 73 3.56 -1.84 -4.59
CA ILE A 73 3.10 -1.70 -5.97
C ILE A 73 3.98 -0.65 -6.63
N TYR A 74 4.99 -1.12 -7.36
CA TYR A 74 5.96 -0.25 -8.02
C TYR A 74 5.35 0.46 -9.23
N LEU A 75 5.57 1.77 -9.34
CA LEU A 75 5.07 2.53 -10.49
C LEU A 75 5.78 2.13 -11.80
N ASP A 76 7.04 1.71 -11.72
CA ASP A 76 7.81 1.26 -12.89
C ASP A 76 7.53 -0.19 -13.29
N ASP A 77 6.60 -0.88 -12.62
CA ASP A 77 6.19 -2.23 -12.97
C ASP A 77 5.64 -2.27 -14.40
N LYS A 78 5.93 -3.35 -15.15
CA LYS A 78 5.48 -3.55 -16.54
C LYS A 78 3.96 -3.50 -16.69
N GLN A 79 3.21 -3.89 -15.67
CA GLN A 79 1.76 -3.80 -15.66
C GLN A 79 1.30 -2.37 -15.39
N ILE A 80 1.96 -1.65 -14.49
CA ILE A 80 1.57 -0.30 -14.06
C ILE A 80 1.99 0.76 -15.08
N LYS A 81 3.20 0.66 -15.66
CA LYS A 81 3.77 1.56 -16.68
C LYS A 81 3.68 3.05 -16.29
N GLY A 82 3.94 3.36 -15.02
CA GLY A 82 3.87 4.72 -14.48
C GLY A 82 2.46 5.25 -14.27
N SER A 83 1.40 4.47 -14.50
CA SER A 83 0.02 4.89 -14.29
C SER A 83 -0.34 4.87 -12.81
N LEU A 84 -0.50 6.06 -12.23
CA LEU A 84 -1.06 6.26 -10.89
C LEU A 84 -2.43 5.61 -10.77
N LYS A 85 -3.33 5.83 -11.75
CA LYS A 85 -4.69 5.24 -11.70
C LYS A 85 -4.64 3.73 -11.62
N ARG A 86 -3.75 3.09 -12.39
CA ARG A 86 -3.60 1.64 -12.40
C ARG A 86 -2.99 1.13 -11.10
N ALA A 87 -1.98 1.81 -10.54
CA ALA A 87 -1.40 1.45 -9.24
C ALA A 87 -2.45 1.51 -8.13
N LEU A 88 -3.23 2.59 -8.10
CA LEU A 88 -4.32 2.79 -7.16
C LEU A 88 -5.43 1.73 -7.32
N GLU A 89 -5.75 1.35 -8.55
CA GLU A 89 -6.73 0.28 -8.83
C GLU A 89 -6.24 -1.08 -8.33
N VAL A 90 -4.98 -1.42 -8.59
CA VAL A 90 -4.36 -2.66 -8.08
C VAL A 90 -4.41 -2.71 -6.56
N ASN A 91 -4.05 -1.61 -5.88
CA ASN A 91 -4.17 -1.50 -4.43
C ASN A 91 -5.63 -1.66 -3.96
N PHE A 92 -6.56 -0.98 -4.62
CA PHE A 92 -7.98 -1.02 -4.28
C PHE A 92 -8.59 -2.42 -4.42
N LEU A 93 -8.17 -3.19 -5.43
CA LEU A 93 -8.66 -4.54 -5.66
C LEU A 93 -8.00 -5.58 -4.76
N ALA A 94 -6.74 -5.37 -4.35
CA ALA A 94 -6.01 -6.29 -3.47
C ALA A 94 -6.71 -6.46 -2.11
N ASP A 95 -7.22 -5.36 -1.54
CA ASP A 95 -7.85 -5.35 -0.22
C ASP A 95 -9.35 -5.72 -0.23
N LYS A 96 -9.94 -6.08 -1.38
CA LYS A 96 -11.40 -6.20 -1.53
C LYS A 96 -12.09 -7.19 -0.58
N ASN A 97 -11.36 -8.22 -0.14
CA ASN A 97 -11.89 -9.27 0.74
C ASN A 97 -11.76 -8.91 2.22
N ASN A 98 -10.79 -8.07 2.58
CA ASN A 98 -10.48 -7.74 3.98
C ASN A 98 -11.01 -6.36 4.38
N VAL A 99 -11.19 -5.44 3.43
CA VAL A 99 -11.49 -4.04 3.73
C VAL A 99 -12.75 -3.60 3.00
N SER A 100 -13.65 -2.93 3.73
CA SER A 100 -14.89 -2.38 3.16
C SER A 100 -14.60 -1.40 2.03
N GLU A 101 -15.52 -1.31 1.07
CA GLU A 101 -15.35 -0.45 -0.10
C GLU A 101 -15.17 1.03 0.29
N GLU A 102 -15.87 1.50 1.31
CA GLU A 102 -15.77 2.87 1.81
C GLU A 102 -14.35 3.20 2.31
N VAL A 103 -13.75 2.30 3.09
CA VAL A 103 -12.38 2.47 3.59
C VAL A 103 -11.39 2.40 2.44
N ARG A 104 -11.57 1.47 1.48
CA ARG A 104 -10.71 1.38 0.29
C ARG A 104 -10.78 2.63 -0.58
N LYS A 105 -11.97 3.22 -0.75
CA LYS A 105 -12.16 4.51 -1.46
C LYS A 105 -11.42 5.64 -0.74
N LYS A 106 -11.49 5.68 0.60
CA LYS A 106 -10.77 6.66 1.42
C LYS A 106 -9.25 6.51 1.26
N ILE A 107 -8.71 5.29 1.37
CA ILE A 107 -7.29 4.99 1.16
C ILE A 107 -6.84 5.46 -0.21
N ARG A 108 -7.58 5.07 -1.26
CA ARG A 108 -7.31 5.46 -2.65
C ARG A 108 -7.23 6.98 -2.81
N SER A 109 -8.22 7.70 -2.29
CA SER A 109 -8.26 9.17 -2.37
C SER A 109 -7.09 9.84 -1.64
N LEU A 110 -6.69 9.31 -0.49
CA LEU A 110 -5.55 9.85 0.28
C LEU A 110 -4.22 9.59 -0.42
N LEU A 111 -4.01 8.38 -0.94
CA LEU A 111 -2.81 8.04 -1.73
C LEU A 111 -2.71 8.91 -2.98
N GLU A 112 -3.81 9.10 -3.70
CA GLU A 112 -3.86 9.94 -4.90
C GLU A 112 -3.50 11.40 -4.59
N LYS A 113 -4.11 11.98 -3.55
CA LYS A 113 -3.84 13.36 -3.13
C LYS A 113 -2.37 13.56 -2.75
N ASP A 114 -1.81 12.66 -1.93
CA ASP A 114 -0.41 12.76 -1.52
C ASP A 114 0.54 12.64 -2.72
N PHE A 115 0.25 11.74 -3.66
CA PHE A 115 1.05 11.59 -4.86
C PHE A 115 1.07 12.86 -5.71
N LEU A 116 -0.10 13.42 -6.01
CA LEU A 116 -0.24 14.61 -6.85
C LEU A 116 0.37 15.86 -6.20
N LEU A 117 0.32 15.96 -4.87
CA LEU A 117 0.98 17.04 -4.13
C LEU A 117 2.51 17.00 -4.28
N ASN A 118 3.09 15.80 -4.26
CA ASN A 118 4.54 15.59 -4.37
C ASN A 118 5.04 15.55 -5.82
N HIS A 119 4.15 15.31 -6.80
CA HIS A 119 4.50 15.17 -8.22
C HIS A 119 3.76 16.17 -9.12
N ARG A 120 4.05 17.47 -8.97
CA ARG A 120 3.36 18.55 -9.71
C ARG A 120 3.43 18.44 -11.24
N GLY A 121 4.45 17.76 -11.77
CA GLY A 121 4.63 17.55 -13.21
C GLY A 121 4.05 16.26 -13.75
N TYR A 122 3.41 15.45 -12.90
CA TYR A 122 2.87 14.16 -13.30
C TYR A 122 1.76 14.32 -14.35
N LYS A 123 1.83 13.49 -15.39
CA LYS A 123 0.76 13.32 -16.38
C LYS A 123 0.47 11.84 -16.47
N GLU A 124 -0.81 11.49 -16.36
CA GLU A 124 -1.24 10.11 -16.56
C GLU A 124 -0.79 9.64 -17.95
N PRO A 125 -0.09 8.49 -18.06
CA PRO A 125 0.29 7.98 -19.35
C PRO A 125 -0.96 7.61 -20.15
N ASN A 126 -1.03 8.05 -21.41
CA ASN A 126 -2.02 7.60 -22.37
C ASN A 126 -1.70 6.15 -22.76
N ILE A 127 -2.02 5.20 -21.89
CA ILE A 127 -1.93 3.79 -22.19
C ILE A 127 -3.14 3.48 -23.06
N PHE A 128 -2.94 3.32 -24.37
CA PHE A 128 -3.94 2.71 -25.23
C PHE A 128 -4.33 1.36 -24.61
N GLN A 129 -5.58 1.28 -24.14
CA GLN A 129 -6.15 0.07 -23.56
C GLN A 129 -6.25 -0.97 -24.66
N THR A 130 -5.22 -1.80 -24.81
CA THR A 130 -5.36 -3.06 -25.54
C THR A 130 -6.17 -3.97 -24.62
N SER A 131 -7.49 -4.00 -24.83
CA SER A 131 -8.35 -5.03 -24.24
C SER A 131 -7.81 -6.39 -24.68
N LEU A 132 -7.17 -7.11 -23.77
CA LEU A 132 -6.91 -8.53 -23.95
C LEU A 132 -8.10 -9.26 -23.32
N ASP A 133 -9.14 -9.44 -24.14
CA ASP A 133 -10.24 -10.33 -23.81
C ASP A 133 -9.74 -11.77 -23.88
N PHE A 134 -9.42 -12.36 -22.73
CA PHE A 134 -9.26 -13.81 -22.63
C PHE A 134 -10.65 -14.43 -22.51
N LYS A 135 -11.14 -14.97 -23.62
CA LYS A 135 -12.25 -15.95 -23.60
C LYS A 135 -11.69 -17.29 -23.10
N TRP A 136 -12.27 -17.80 -22.03
CA TRP A 136 -12.08 -19.18 -21.56
C TRP A 136 -12.84 -20.15 -22.45
#